data_AF-A0A6I5QSK4-F1
#
_entry.id   AF-A0A6I5QSK4-F1
#
_cell.length_a   1.000
_cell.length_b   1.000
_cell.length_c   1.000
_cell.angle_alpha   90.00
_cell.angle_beta   90.00
_cell.angle_gamma   90.00
#
_symmetry.space_group_name_H-M   'P 1'
#
loop_
_entity.id
_entity.type
_entity.pdbx_description
1 polymer ?
#
loop_
_entity_poly.entity_id
_entity_poly.type
_entity_poly.pdbx_seq_one_letter_code
_entity_poly.pdbx_strand_id
1 'polypeptide(L)'
;MYAASKSQEQFSWWAGNARFIDLSNTFIVAHVAQAALIMLWAGTFTLFELAVYSPDEPLYAQGLILLPHLATEGWAAGTSGAIANTYPFFAIGVIHIVAAGVLGAGAYFHRNRLAPSLDAEPGNASKFHFDWGDPKKLGFILGHHLTFLGLGALLLVVKAMFWGGLYDPTLGDVRLVTSPTLDPAALWSYRTHLFDVSTLEDLVGGHIYVAVLLVLGGAWHILVPPLNWVKRVFMFSGDGILSYSLFGVAIAAFAASYYCGFNTLAYPVEFYGPTLELKSSFLPYYFDPNDSLAGGYTSRTWLANTHFYLAFFFLQGGLWHFQRAMGFNFSQTVQNWQQNIAEVSNNPTLIYQNPFRSEPQPLLAVKYEVPQVDPQPLLRQEQPFADYLYCRSQGIKQPNLTAINGVENTLYQTTYNTYKDTFYQVSTPVDMKSRFGYGARSLEECYRQPSQTGIRQPNLTAINGVENTLYQTTYNAYKDTFYQASTPVDMKSRFGYSARSLEDCYGQPSQTAQVSDYPRSLDTVVYESPKS
;
A
#
# COMPACT_ATOMS: atom_id res chain seq x y z
N MET A 1 -19.20 23.57 14.65
CA MET A 1 -18.41 24.20 13.57
C MET A 1 -17.28 24.98 14.20
N TYR A 2 -16.02 24.65 13.88
CA TYR A 2 -15.05 25.73 13.72
C TYR A 2 -15.57 26.56 12.55
N ALA A 3 -16.18 27.70 12.87
CA ALA A 3 -16.47 28.72 11.89
C ALA A 3 -15.13 29.29 11.42
N ALA A 4 -14.62 28.78 10.31
CA ALA A 4 -13.63 29.47 9.50
C ALA A 4 -14.30 29.87 8.19
N SER A 5 -15.27 30.77 8.28
CA SER A 5 -15.51 31.71 7.20
C SER A 5 -14.22 32.54 7.03
N LYS A 6 -13.35 32.18 6.08
CA LYS A 6 -12.34 33.06 5.48
C LYS A 6 -11.56 32.33 4.37
N SER A 7 -12.00 32.57 3.13
CA SER A 7 -11.30 32.43 1.84
C SER A 7 -10.53 31.13 1.52
N GLN A 8 -10.77 30.60 0.32
CA GLN A 8 -9.99 29.55 -0.36
C GLN A 8 -8.45 29.79 -0.40
N GLU A 9 -7.98 30.97 0.03
CA GLU A 9 -6.58 31.39 0.09
C GLU A 9 -5.79 30.90 1.32
N GLN A 10 -6.43 30.27 2.32
CA GLN A 10 -5.73 29.89 3.57
C GLN A 10 -4.90 28.58 3.46
N PHE A 11 -5.19 27.71 2.50
CA PHE A 11 -4.44 26.45 2.34
C PHE A 11 -3.23 26.67 1.44
N SER A 12 -2.04 26.31 1.93
CA SER A 12 -0.81 26.23 1.12
C SER A 12 -0.93 25.20 -0.01
N TRP A 13 -0.06 25.29 -1.02
CA TRP A 13 -0.14 24.46 -2.24
C TRP A 13 -0.12 22.95 -1.97
N TRP A 14 0.61 22.49 -0.95
CA TRP A 14 0.68 21.08 -0.55
C TRP A 14 -0.64 20.54 0.03
N ALA A 15 -1.57 21.42 0.44
CA ALA A 15 -2.94 21.11 0.83
C ALA A 15 -3.96 21.67 -0.18
N GLY A 16 -3.55 21.86 -1.44
CA GLY A 16 -4.34 22.57 -2.45
C GLY A 16 -5.75 21.99 -2.67
N ASN A 17 -5.92 20.68 -2.51
CA ASN A 17 -7.23 20.04 -2.70
C ASN A 17 -8.26 20.43 -1.62
N ALA A 18 -7.81 20.89 -0.45
CA ALA A 18 -8.70 21.39 0.59
C ALA A 18 -9.43 22.69 0.18
N ARG A 19 -8.94 23.40 -0.85
CA ARG A 19 -9.55 24.66 -1.32
C ARG A 19 -10.90 24.48 -2.00
N PHE A 20 -11.23 23.27 -2.44
CA PHE A 20 -12.48 22.98 -3.14
C PHE A 20 -13.46 22.11 -2.34
N ILE A 21 -13.29 21.99 -1.02
CA ILE A 21 -14.20 21.24 -0.14
C ILE A 21 -15.65 21.70 -0.30
N ASP A 22 -15.89 23.00 -0.39
CA ASP A 22 -17.24 23.58 -0.51
C ASP A 22 -17.66 23.83 -1.97
N LEU A 23 -16.85 23.43 -2.94
CA LEU A 23 -17.13 23.59 -4.36
C LEU A 23 -17.70 22.29 -4.94
N SER A 24 -19.01 22.09 -4.78
CA SER A 24 -19.72 20.85 -5.14
C SER A 24 -19.41 20.29 -6.55
N ASN A 25 -19.35 21.13 -7.59
CA ASN A 25 -19.00 20.65 -8.95
C ASN A 25 -17.51 20.31 -9.05
N THR A 26 -16.64 21.16 -8.51
CA THR A 26 -15.19 20.91 -8.53
C THR A 26 -14.82 19.64 -7.76
N PHE A 27 -15.54 19.36 -6.67
CA PHE A 27 -15.45 18.11 -5.93
C PHE A 27 -15.83 16.91 -6.81
N ILE A 28 -16.94 16.97 -7.56
CA ILE A 28 -17.35 15.93 -8.51
C ILE A 28 -16.27 15.72 -9.59
N VAL A 29 -15.77 16.81 -10.19
CA VAL A 29 -14.69 16.76 -11.20
C VAL A 29 -13.49 15.98 -10.69
N ALA A 30 -13.02 16.26 -9.47
CA ALA A 30 -11.86 15.58 -8.89
C ALA A 30 -12.11 14.07 -8.74
N HIS A 31 -13.29 13.66 -8.27
CA HIS A 31 -13.62 12.25 -8.07
C HIS A 31 -13.85 11.50 -9.38
N VAL A 32 -14.49 12.13 -10.38
CA VAL A 32 -14.67 11.53 -11.71
C VAL A 32 -13.32 11.40 -12.42
N ALA A 33 -12.43 12.38 -12.28
CA ALA A 33 -11.07 12.28 -12.80
C ALA A 33 -10.27 11.15 -12.14
N GLN A 34 -10.39 10.97 -10.81
CA GLN A 34 -9.79 9.83 -10.13
C GLN A 34 -10.37 8.49 -10.61
N ALA A 35 -11.68 8.40 -10.81
CA ALA A 35 -12.31 7.21 -11.38
C ALA A 35 -11.79 6.92 -12.81
N ALA A 36 -11.55 7.95 -13.62
CA ALA A 36 -10.94 7.82 -14.94
C ALA A 36 -9.51 7.26 -14.84
N LEU A 37 -8.70 7.72 -13.87
CA LEU A 37 -7.36 7.19 -13.64
C LEU A 37 -7.37 5.72 -13.22
N ILE A 38 -8.31 5.32 -12.37
CA ILE A 38 -8.48 3.91 -11.95
C ILE A 38 -8.84 3.04 -13.17
N MET A 39 -9.80 3.47 -13.99
CA MET A 39 -10.20 2.75 -15.20
C MET A 39 -9.05 2.69 -16.23
N LEU A 40 -8.30 3.78 -16.37
CA LEU A 40 -7.14 3.81 -17.27
C LEU A 40 -6.06 2.84 -16.78
N TRP A 41 -5.74 2.85 -15.49
CA TRP A 41 -4.79 1.93 -14.88
C TRP A 41 -5.22 0.49 -15.10
N ALA A 42 -6.46 0.13 -14.76
CA ALA A 42 -6.98 -1.22 -14.94
C ALA A 42 -6.86 -1.70 -16.40
N GLY A 43 -7.25 -0.85 -17.36
CA GLY A 43 -7.17 -1.21 -18.78
C GLY A 43 -5.73 -1.31 -19.31
N THR A 44 -4.92 -0.29 -19.05
CA THR A 44 -3.51 -0.24 -19.51
C THR A 44 -2.65 -1.33 -18.88
N PHE A 45 -2.77 -1.58 -17.58
CA PHE A 45 -2.03 -2.64 -16.92
C PHE A 45 -2.50 -4.03 -17.32
N THR A 46 -3.79 -4.22 -17.63
CA THR A 46 -4.27 -5.51 -18.19
C THR A 46 -3.62 -5.79 -19.54
N LEU A 47 -3.55 -4.79 -20.42
CA LEU A 47 -2.90 -4.94 -21.73
C LEU A 47 -1.37 -5.05 -21.61
N PHE A 48 -0.76 -4.36 -20.65
CA PHE A 48 0.66 -4.49 -20.34
C PHE A 48 0.99 -5.90 -19.86
N GLU A 49 0.24 -6.43 -18.89
CA GLU A 49 0.39 -7.79 -18.40
C GLU A 49 0.20 -8.81 -19.52
N LEU A 50 -0.81 -8.62 -20.38
CA LEU A 50 -1.02 -9.47 -21.54
C LEU A 50 0.14 -9.43 -22.54
N ALA A 51 0.81 -8.28 -22.70
CA ALA A 51 1.94 -8.14 -23.61
C ALA A 51 3.21 -8.85 -23.11
N VAL A 52 3.35 -9.05 -21.80
CA VAL A 52 4.50 -9.75 -21.18
C VAL A 52 4.17 -11.18 -20.74
N TYR A 53 2.90 -11.59 -20.84
CA TYR A 53 2.43 -12.92 -20.47
C TYR A 53 3.06 -14.01 -21.35
N SER A 54 3.58 -15.04 -20.70
CA SER A 54 4.05 -16.28 -21.30
C SER A 54 3.18 -17.45 -20.84
N PRO A 55 2.67 -18.30 -21.76
CA PRO A 55 1.92 -19.51 -21.40
C PRO A 55 2.82 -20.64 -20.84
N ASP A 56 4.14 -20.54 -21.02
CA ASP A 56 5.10 -21.58 -20.61
C ASP A 56 5.42 -21.53 -19.11
N GLU A 57 5.02 -20.45 -18.43
CA GLU A 57 5.31 -20.20 -17.02
C GLU A 57 4.01 -20.05 -16.20
N PRO A 58 4.01 -20.42 -14.90
CA PRO A 58 2.86 -20.18 -14.03
C PRO A 58 2.51 -18.68 -13.95
N LEU A 59 1.22 -18.35 -13.86
CA LEU A 59 0.76 -16.94 -13.80
C LEU A 59 1.40 -16.18 -12.64
N TYR A 60 1.49 -16.83 -11.47
CA TYR A 60 1.98 -16.21 -10.25
C TYR A 60 3.49 -15.90 -10.26
N ALA A 61 4.25 -16.50 -11.18
CA ALA A 61 5.70 -16.34 -11.27
C ALA A 61 6.11 -15.13 -12.12
N GLN A 62 5.19 -14.61 -12.92
CA GLN A 62 5.46 -13.61 -13.96
C GLN A 62 5.21 -12.17 -13.49
N GLY A 63 4.83 -11.96 -12.22
CA GLY A 63 4.51 -10.64 -11.68
C GLY A 63 3.18 -10.07 -12.18
N LEU A 64 2.25 -10.94 -12.57
CA LEU A 64 0.92 -10.57 -13.08
C LEU A 64 -0.05 -10.43 -11.91
N ILE A 65 -0.81 -9.34 -11.85
CA ILE A 65 -1.80 -9.12 -10.78
C ILE A 65 -3.22 -9.00 -11.33
N LEU A 66 -3.45 -8.57 -12.57
CA LEU A 66 -4.78 -8.40 -13.14
C LEU A 66 -5.27 -9.64 -13.90
N LEU A 67 -4.41 -10.30 -14.69
CA LEU A 67 -4.79 -11.52 -15.40
C LEU A 67 -5.25 -12.65 -14.46
N PRO A 68 -4.59 -12.89 -13.30
CA PRO A 68 -5.09 -13.82 -12.29
C PRO A 68 -6.52 -13.50 -11.78
N HIS A 69 -6.88 -12.22 -11.62
CA HIS A 69 -8.23 -11.84 -11.18
C HIS A 69 -9.27 -12.19 -12.25
N LEU A 70 -8.97 -11.88 -13.52
CA LEU A 70 -9.86 -12.22 -14.63
C LEU A 70 -9.98 -13.75 -14.80
N ALA A 71 -8.89 -14.49 -14.65
CA ALA A 71 -8.89 -15.96 -14.69
C ALA A 71 -9.75 -16.56 -13.56
N THR A 72 -9.67 -16.01 -12.36
CA THR A 72 -10.50 -16.43 -11.21
C THR A 72 -12.00 -16.22 -11.47
N GLU A 73 -12.36 -15.13 -12.14
CA GLU A 73 -13.73 -14.87 -12.60
C GLU A 73 -14.18 -15.80 -13.75
N GLY A 74 -13.31 -16.70 -14.21
CA GLY A 74 -13.58 -17.64 -15.30
C GLY A 74 -13.41 -17.03 -16.69
N TRP A 75 -12.81 -15.85 -16.82
CA TRP A 75 -12.43 -15.31 -18.13
C TRP A 75 -11.11 -15.92 -18.57
N ALA A 76 -11.07 -16.45 -19.80
CA ALA A 76 -9.88 -17.07 -20.41
C ALA A 76 -9.33 -18.32 -19.70
N ALA A 77 -9.74 -18.61 -18.47
CA ALA A 77 -9.35 -19.80 -17.73
C ALA A 77 -9.86 -21.07 -18.42
N GLY A 78 -8.99 -22.06 -18.51
CA GLY A 78 -9.29 -23.43 -18.91
C GLY A 78 -8.94 -24.41 -17.79
N THR A 79 -8.79 -25.67 -18.16
CA THR A 79 -8.57 -26.77 -17.21
C THR A 79 -7.20 -26.66 -16.54
N SER A 80 -7.16 -26.99 -15.24
CA SER A 80 -5.99 -27.02 -14.35
C SER A 80 -5.18 -25.72 -14.35
N GLY A 81 -5.87 -24.58 -14.40
CA GLY A 81 -5.26 -23.25 -14.34
C GLY A 81 -4.57 -22.80 -15.64
N ALA A 82 -4.72 -23.54 -16.74
CA ALA A 82 -4.22 -23.11 -18.04
C ALA A 82 -5.04 -21.92 -18.58
N ILE A 83 -4.43 -21.05 -19.38
CA ILE A 83 -5.15 -19.97 -20.08
C ILE A 83 -5.48 -20.43 -21.50
N ALA A 84 -6.76 -20.68 -21.75
CA ALA A 84 -7.25 -21.26 -23.00
C ALA A 84 -7.38 -20.24 -24.14
N ASN A 85 -7.73 -18.98 -23.83
CA ASN A 85 -7.92 -17.93 -24.82
C ASN A 85 -7.70 -16.56 -24.20
N THR A 86 -6.70 -15.80 -24.66
CA THR A 86 -6.36 -14.49 -24.11
C THR A 86 -7.23 -13.34 -24.63
N TYR A 87 -8.11 -13.57 -25.61
CA TYR A 87 -8.97 -12.52 -26.18
C TYR A 87 -9.87 -11.81 -25.15
N PRO A 88 -10.52 -12.48 -24.19
CA PRO A 88 -11.28 -11.81 -23.14
C PRO A 88 -10.44 -10.82 -22.33
N PHE A 89 -9.18 -11.13 -22.01
CA PHE A 89 -8.28 -10.21 -21.32
C PHE A 89 -8.03 -8.95 -22.16
N PHE A 90 -7.75 -9.11 -23.45
CA PHE A 90 -7.61 -7.99 -24.38
C PHE A 90 -8.88 -7.13 -24.43
N ALA A 91 -10.03 -7.75 -24.63
CA ALA A 91 -11.31 -7.05 -24.75
C ALA A 91 -11.64 -6.26 -23.48
N ILE A 92 -11.47 -6.87 -22.30
CA ILE A 92 -11.70 -6.22 -21.01
C ILE A 92 -10.73 -5.04 -20.82
N GLY A 93 -9.45 -5.22 -21.14
CA GLY A 93 -8.46 -4.14 -21.09
C GLY A 93 -8.86 -2.93 -21.95
N VAL A 94 -9.29 -3.18 -23.20
CA VAL A 94 -9.75 -2.12 -24.11
C VAL A 94 -11.02 -1.43 -23.61
N ILE A 95 -12.01 -2.20 -23.10
CA ILE A 95 -13.24 -1.64 -22.53
C ILE A 95 -12.92 -0.65 -21.40
N HIS A 96 -12.00 -0.99 -20.50
CA HIS A 96 -11.58 -0.12 -19.41
C HIS A 96 -10.90 1.17 -19.90
N ILE A 97 -10.05 1.09 -20.93
CA ILE A 97 -9.41 2.28 -21.54
C ILE A 97 -10.46 3.20 -22.17
N VAL A 98 -11.42 2.64 -22.91
CA VAL A 98 -12.50 3.43 -23.52
C VAL A 98 -13.36 4.09 -22.44
N ALA A 99 -13.74 3.34 -21.40
CA ALA A 99 -14.47 3.88 -20.26
C ALA A 99 -13.71 5.01 -19.55
N ALA A 100 -12.39 4.87 -19.39
CA ALA A 100 -11.54 5.93 -18.84
C ALA A 100 -11.59 7.21 -19.68
N GLY A 101 -11.57 7.09 -21.01
CA GLY A 101 -11.73 8.22 -21.93
C GLY A 101 -13.06 8.95 -21.74
N VAL A 102 -14.17 8.21 -21.59
CA VAL A 102 -15.50 8.78 -21.34
C VAL A 102 -15.55 9.50 -20.00
N LEU A 103 -15.02 8.90 -18.92
CA LEU A 103 -14.97 9.52 -17.60
C LEU A 103 -14.09 10.78 -17.59
N GLY A 104 -12.92 10.72 -18.23
CA GLY A 104 -12.02 11.87 -18.37
C GLY A 104 -12.66 13.02 -19.16
N ALA A 105 -13.36 12.71 -20.26
CA ALA A 105 -14.13 13.68 -21.02
C ALA A 105 -15.28 14.29 -20.18
N GLY A 106 -15.95 13.48 -19.36
CA GLY A 106 -16.95 13.94 -18.40
C GLY A 106 -16.37 14.92 -17.37
N ALA A 107 -15.23 14.59 -16.76
CA ALA A 107 -14.55 15.49 -15.82
C ALA A 107 -14.13 16.81 -16.50
N TYR A 108 -13.60 16.74 -17.72
CA TYR A 108 -13.25 17.92 -18.51
C TYR A 108 -14.49 18.77 -18.84
N PHE A 109 -15.61 18.15 -19.23
CA PHE A 109 -16.87 18.83 -19.48
C PHE A 109 -17.36 19.57 -18.23
N HIS A 110 -17.47 18.87 -17.09
CA HIS A 110 -17.91 19.45 -15.82
C HIS A 110 -17.03 20.62 -15.38
N ARG A 111 -15.70 20.53 -15.58
CA ARG A 111 -14.76 21.58 -15.21
C ARG A 111 -14.93 22.86 -16.05
N ASN A 112 -15.20 22.71 -17.34
CA ASN A 112 -15.18 23.84 -18.28
C ASN A 112 -16.57 24.41 -18.59
N ARG A 113 -17.65 23.65 -18.37
CA ARG A 113 -19.00 24.05 -18.76
C ARG A 113 -19.92 24.38 -17.59
N LEU A 114 -19.57 23.98 -16.38
CA LEU A 114 -20.39 24.22 -15.18
C LEU A 114 -19.60 25.08 -14.19
N ALA A 115 -20.31 25.89 -13.42
CA ALA A 115 -19.75 26.68 -12.33
C ALA A 115 -19.06 25.77 -11.29
N PRO A 116 -18.06 26.29 -10.56
CA PRO A 116 -17.35 25.51 -9.54
C PRO A 116 -18.25 24.92 -8.44
N SER A 117 -19.38 25.57 -8.17
CA SER A 117 -20.44 25.05 -7.31
C SER A 117 -21.77 24.98 -8.08
N LEU A 118 -22.51 23.90 -7.87
CA LEU A 118 -23.74 23.60 -8.60
C LEU A 118 -24.96 24.39 -8.12
N ASP A 119 -24.92 25.03 -6.96
CA ASP A 119 -25.98 25.92 -6.48
C ASP A 119 -26.17 27.14 -7.39
N ALA A 120 -25.09 27.59 -8.05
CA ALA A 120 -25.10 28.66 -9.04
C ALA A 120 -25.67 28.23 -10.41
N GLU A 121 -25.84 26.93 -10.65
CA GLU A 121 -26.31 26.42 -11.95
C GLU A 121 -27.84 26.34 -12.02
N PRO A 122 -28.46 26.73 -13.15
CA PRO A 122 -29.91 26.63 -13.32
C PRO A 122 -30.38 25.19 -13.59
N GLY A 123 -31.69 24.96 -13.41
CA GLY A 123 -32.35 23.73 -13.86
C GLY A 123 -32.03 22.50 -13.01
N ASN A 124 -31.74 21.37 -13.67
CA ASN A 124 -31.51 20.10 -12.98
C ASN A 124 -30.13 20.00 -12.32
N ALA A 125 -29.15 20.79 -12.76
CA ALA A 125 -27.78 20.74 -12.22
C ALA A 125 -27.72 21.16 -10.74
N SER A 126 -28.48 22.18 -10.33
CA SER A 126 -28.58 22.58 -8.92
C SER A 126 -29.17 21.51 -8.01
N LYS A 127 -29.95 20.55 -8.54
CA LYS A 127 -30.41 19.40 -7.75
C LYS A 127 -29.26 18.50 -7.30
N PHE A 128 -28.09 18.57 -7.92
CA PHE A 128 -26.91 17.79 -7.54
C PHE A 128 -25.97 18.55 -6.58
N HIS A 129 -26.27 19.82 -6.27
CA HIS A 129 -25.58 20.53 -5.20
C HIS A 129 -25.78 19.82 -3.86
N PHE A 130 -24.74 19.83 -3.03
CA PHE A 130 -24.78 19.33 -1.66
C PHE A 130 -23.95 20.24 -0.76
N ASP A 131 -24.35 20.30 0.50
CA ASP A 131 -23.63 20.95 1.57
C ASP A 131 -23.31 19.91 2.66
N TRP A 132 -22.14 20.03 3.28
CA TRP A 132 -21.69 19.09 4.31
C TRP A 132 -22.58 19.11 5.56
N GLY A 133 -23.29 20.21 5.81
CA GLY A 133 -24.26 20.39 6.88
C GLY A 133 -25.67 19.90 6.54
N ASP A 134 -25.94 19.37 5.34
CA ASP A 134 -27.22 18.76 4.98
C ASP A 134 -27.17 17.21 5.07
N PRO A 135 -27.43 16.63 6.26
CA PRO A 135 -27.40 15.19 6.45
C PRO A 135 -28.44 14.45 5.62
N LYS A 136 -29.54 15.11 5.22
CA LYS A 136 -30.57 14.50 4.38
C LYS A 136 -30.05 14.31 2.96
N LYS A 137 -29.42 15.34 2.38
CA LYS A 137 -28.83 15.25 1.05
C LYS A 137 -27.68 14.25 1.00
N LEU A 138 -26.83 14.23 2.03
CA LEU A 138 -25.75 13.26 2.15
C LEU A 138 -26.25 11.82 2.26
N GLY A 139 -27.30 11.57 3.05
CA GLY A 139 -27.96 10.25 3.13
C GLY A 139 -28.57 9.81 1.78
N PHE A 140 -29.19 10.74 1.06
CA PHE A 140 -29.72 10.49 -0.27
C PHE A 140 -28.63 10.07 -1.27
N ILE A 141 -27.48 10.76 -1.26
CA ILE A 141 -26.32 10.41 -2.10
C ILE A 141 -25.77 9.04 -1.72
N LEU A 142 -25.59 8.77 -0.42
CA LEU A 142 -25.13 7.46 0.08
C LEU A 142 -26.04 6.33 -0.41
N GLY A 143 -27.36 6.49 -0.31
CA GLY A 143 -28.30 5.44 -0.72
C GLY A 143 -28.23 5.07 -2.21
N HIS A 144 -27.95 6.03 -3.09
CA HIS A 144 -27.70 5.75 -4.51
C HIS A 144 -26.43 4.94 -4.71
N HIS A 145 -25.34 5.29 -4.03
CA HIS A 145 -24.07 4.56 -4.12
C HIS A 145 -24.19 3.13 -3.58
N LEU A 146 -24.89 2.94 -2.46
CA LEU A 146 -25.17 1.60 -1.92
C LEU A 146 -25.97 0.75 -2.93
N THR A 147 -26.93 1.36 -3.61
CA THR A 147 -27.68 0.67 -4.67
C THR A 147 -26.76 0.22 -5.81
N PHE A 148 -25.85 1.08 -6.29
CA PHE A 148 -24.87 0.70 -7.32
C PHE A 148 -23.92 -0.40 -6.86
N LEU A 149 -23.46 -0.37 -5.60
CA LEU A 149 -22.63 -1.45 -5.03
C LEU A 149 -23.40 -2.77 -4.95
N GLY A 150 -24.67 -2.73 -4.56
CA GLY A 150 -25.55 -3.91 -4.53
C GLY A 150 -25.77 -4.51 -5.93
N LEU A 151 -26.00 -3.65 -6.94
CA LEU A 151 -26.06 -4.08 -8.34
C LEU A 151 -24.72 -4.66 -8.82
N GLY A 152 -23.59 -4.10 -8.39
CA GLY A 152 -22.26 -4.66 -8.66
C GLY A 152 -22.08 -6.07 -8.10
N ALA A 153 -22.49 -6.30 -6.85
CA ALA A 153 -22.49 -7.64 -6.25
C ALA A 153 -23.39 -8.63 -7.03
N LEU A 154 -24.56 -8.18 -7.51
CA LEU A 154 -25.41 -9.00 -8.38
C LEU A 154 -24.75 -9.34 -9.71
N LEU A 155 -23.92 -8.47 -10.29
CA LEU A 155 -23.21 -8.79 -11.54
C LEU A 155 -22.27 -9.98 -11.36
N LEU A 156 -21.61 -10.12 -10.20
CA LEU A 156 -20.81 -11.31 -9.89
C LEU A 156 -21.69 -12.57 -9.77
N VAL A 157 -22.86 -12.47 -9.11
CA VAL A 157 -23.82 -13.57 -9.03
C VAL A 157 -24.29 -13.99 -10.42
N VAL A 158 -24.63 -13.03 -11.28
CA VAL A 158 -25.04 -13.29 -12.65
C VAL A 158 -23.92 -13.95 -13.45
N LYS A 159 -22.67 -13.48 -13.28
CA LYS A 159 -21.49 -14.10 -13.88
C LYS A 159 -21.36 -15.58 -13.47
N ALA A 160 -21.47 -15.86 -12.18
CA ALA A 160 -21.28 -17.18 -11.61
C ALA A 160 -22.39 -18.18 -11.98
N MET A 161 -23.64 -17.71 -12.06
CA MET A 161 -24.80 -18.60 -12.26
C MET A 161 -25.22 -18.72 -13.72
N PHE A 162 -25.04 -17.67 -14.53
CA PHE A 162 -25.65 -17.58 -15.86
C PHE A 162 -24.65 -17.28 -16.98
N TRP A 163 -23.53 -16.60 -16.71
CA TRP A 163 -22.56 -16.19 -17.75
C TRP A 163 -21.21 -16.89 -17.59
N GLY A 164 -21.19 -18.18 -17.91
CA GLY A 164 -19.97 -18.98 -18.04
C GLY A 164 -19.39 -19.50 -16.72
N GLY A 165 -19.75 -18.95 -15.57
CA GLY A 165 -19.35 -19.50 -14.27
C GLY A 165 -18.11 -18.85 -13.67
N LEU A 166 -17.56 -19.46 -12.63
CA LEU A 166 -16.31 -19.07 -11.96
C LEU A 166 -15.32 -20.24 -12.00
N TYR A 167 -14.03 -19.95 -11.88
CA TYR A 167 -13.02 -21.00 -11.72
C TYR A 167 -13.18 -21.68 -10.36
N ASP A 168 -13.32 -23.01 -10.35
CA ASP A 168 -13.30 -23.82 -9.13
C ASP A 168 -11.95 -24.54 -9.01
N PRO A 169 -11.09 -24.16 -8.05
CA PRO A 169 -9.79 -24.81 -7.85
C PRO A 169 -9.90 -26.27 -7.35
N THR A 170 -11.04 -26.67 -6.79
CA THR A 170 -11.27 -28.07 -6.39
C THR A 170 -11.48 -28.96 -7.59
N LEU A 171 -12.15 -28.44 -8.62
CA LEU A 171 -12.34 -29.12 -9.89
C LEU A 171 -11.15 -28.90 -10.84
N GLY A 172 -10.45 -27.78 -10.68
CA GLY A 172 -9.47 -27.27 -11.63
C GLY A 172 -10.13 -26.83 -12.94
N ASP A 173 -11.36 -26.32 -12.93
CA ASP A 173 -12.03 -25.87 -14.15
C ASP A 173 -13.08 -24.79 -13.86
N VAL A 174 -13.51 -24.08 -14.90
CA VAL A 174 -14.61 -23.12 -14.81
C VAL A 174 -15.94 -23.86 -14.78
N ARG A 175 -16.78 -23.57 -13.79
CA ARG A 175 -18.13 -24.15 -13.70
C ARG A 175 -19.19 -23.14 -13.33
N LEU A 176 -20.41 -23.42 -13.79
CA LEU A 176 -21.59 -22.70 -13.34
C LEU A 176 -21.95 -23.10 -11.90
N VAL A 177 -22.33 -22.11 -11.10
CA VAL A 177 -22.85 -22.32 -9.75
C VAL A 177 -24.38 -22.37 -9.84
N THR A 178 -24.94 -23.58 -9.86
CA THR A 178 -26.40 -23.76 -10.06
C THR A 178 -27.20 -23.66 -8.76
N SER A 179 -26.56 -23.94 -7.62
CA SER A 179 -27.25 -24.09 -6.32
C SER A 179 -26.52 -23.30 -5.23
N PRO A 180 -26.53 -21.95 -5.27
CA PRO A 180 -25.88 -21.14 -4.25
C PRO A 180 -26.49 -21.36 -2.87
N THR A 181 -25.68 -21.24 -1.81
CA THR A 181 -26.16 -21.41 -0.43
C THR A 181 -27.05 -20.24 -0.04
N LEU A 182 -28.33 -20.53 0.22
CA LEU A 182 -29.32 -19.53 0.66
C LEU A 182 -29.81 -19.76 2.09
N ASP A 183 -29.24 -20.72 2.81
CA ASP A 183 -29.55 -20.92 4.22
C ASP A 183 -28.92 -19.79 5.08
N PRO A 184 -29.74 -18.96 5.77
CA PRO A 184 -29.22 -17.91 6.63
C PRO A 184 -28.33 -18.44 7.75
N ALA A 185 -28.62 -19.64 8.30
CA ALA A 185 -27.87 -20.19 9.40
C ALA A 185 -26.45 -20.59 8.98
N ALA A 186 -26.33 -21.25 7.83
CA ALA A 186 -25.04 -21.56 7.20
C ALA A 186 -24.20 -20.28 6.98
N LEU A 187 -24.76 -19.26 6.33
CA LEU A 187 -24.02 -18.02 6.05
C LEU A 187 -23.68 -17.23 7.32
N TRP A 188 -24.58 -17.23 8.33
CA TRP A 188 -24.34 -16.56 9.60
C TRP A 188 -23.22 -17.23 10.43
N SER A 189 -22.88 -18.49 10.15
CA SER A 189 -21.79 -19.18 10.82
C SER A 189 -20.42 -18.57 10.49
N TYR A 190 -20.23 -18.04 9.28
CA TYR A 190 -18.98 -17.43 8.81
C TYR A 190 -18.52 -16.21 9.63
N ARG A 191 -19.37 -15.64 10.49
CA ARG A 191 -18.98 -14.50 11.35
C ARG A 191 -17.77 -14.80 12.26
N THR A 192 -17.52 -16.06 12.59
CA THR A 192 -16.36 -16.48 13.42
C THR A 192 -15.15 -16.92 12.61
N HIS A 193 -15.32 -17.13 11.30
CA HIS A 193 -14.31 -17.69 10.39
C HIS A 193 -14.47 -17.08 8.99
N LEU A 194 -14.52 -15.74 8.94
CA LEU A 194 -14.93 -14.95 7.76
C LEU A 194 -14.12 -15.25 6.49
N PHE A 195 -12.88 -15.70 6.67
CA PHE A 195 -11.90 -15.89 5.60
C PHE A 195 -11.80 -17.33 5.10
N ASP A 196 -12.50 -18.27 5.76
CA ASP A 196 -12.41 -19.71 5.51
C ASP A 196 -13.49 -20.21 4.53
N VAL A 197 -13.94 -19.32 3.62
CA VAL A 197 -14.89 -19.70 2.56
C VAL A 197 -14.20 -20.66 1.59
N SER A 198 -14.74 -21.87 1.48
CA SER A 198 -14.12 -22.99 0.77
C SER A 198 -14.97 -23.55 -0.37
N THR A 199 -16.20 -23.05 -0.57
CA THR A 199 -17.08 -23.45 -1.68
C THR A 199 -17.56 -22.25 -2.50
N LEU A 200 -17.75 -22.43 -3.81
CA LEU A 200 -18.31 -21.38 -4.67
C LEU A 200 -19.78 -21.11 -4.34
N GLU A 201 -20.52 -22.11 -3.86
CA GLU A 201 -21.91 -22.00 -3.44
C GLU A 201 -22.07 -21.00 -2.29
N ASP A 202 -21.18 -21.04 -1.30
CA ASP A 202 -21.17 -20.10 -0.18
C ASP A 202 -20.67 -18.72 -0.61
N LEU A 203 -19.67 -18.65 -1.50
CA LEU A 203 -19.17 -17.40 -2.05
C LEU A 203 -20.27 -16.66 -2.83
N VAL A 204 -20.97 -17.34 -3.74
CA VAL A 204 -22.07 -16.75 -4.52
C VAL A 204 -23.27 -16.47 -3.64
N GLY A 205 -23.62 -17.39 -2.73
CA GLY A 205 -24.69 -17.21 -1.75
C GLY A 205 -24.50 -15.97 -0.88
N GLY A 206 -23.29 -15.77 -0.35
CA GLY A 206 -22.92 -14.57 0.41
C GLY A 206 -23.09 -13.28 -0.41
N HIS A 207 -22.68 -13.28 -1.68
CA HIS A 207 -22.86 -12.11 -2.56
C HIS A 207 -24.33 -11.82 -2.87
N ILE A 208 -25.22 -12.83 -2.92
CA ILE A 208 -26.67 -12.60 -3.01
C ILE A 208 -27.17 -11.85 -1.77
N TYR A 209 -26.75 -12.26 -0.57
CA TYR A 209 -27.13 -11.57 0.66
C TYR A 209 -26.61 -10.14 0.71
N VAL A 210 -25.34 -9.92 0.34
CA VAL A 210 -24.74 -8.58 0.28
C VAL A 210 -25.46 -7.71 -0.73
N ALA A 211 -25.78 -8.23 -1.92
CA ALA A 211 -26.55 -7.52 -2.92
C ALA A 211 -27.92 -7.06 -2.40
N VAL A 212 -28.69 -7.98 -1.81
CA VAL A 212 -30.01 -7.66 -1.25
C VAL A 212 -29.87 -6.63 -0.13
N LEU A 213 -28.91 -6.81 0.78
CA LEU A 213 -28.67 -5.88 1.89
C LEU A 213 -28.32 -4.47 1.40
N LEU A 214 -27.44 -4.36 0.40
CA LEU A 214 -27.00 -3.08 -0.15
C LEU A 214 -28.09 -2.37 -0.94
N VAL A 215 -28.91 -3.10 -1.72
CA VAL A 215 -30.05 -2.51 -2.44
C VAL A 215 -31.15 -2.05 -1.48
N LEU A 216 -31.53 -2.88 -0.51
CA LEU A 216 -32.53 -2.51 0.49
C LEU A 216 -32.02 -1.39 1.41
N GLY A 217 -30.76 -1.44 1.83
CA GLY A 217 -30.10 -0.37 2.58
C GLY A 217 -30.00 0.92 1.76
N GLY A 218 -29.72 0.81 0.47
CA GLY A 218 -29.73 1.94 -0.46
C GLY A 218 -31.09 2.61 -0.54
N ALA A 219 -32.15 1.82 -0.76
CA ALA A 219 -33.53 2.31 -0.74
C ALA A 219 -33.90 2.96 0.60
N TRP A 220 -33.52 2.34 1.72
CA TRP A 220 -33.71 2.91 3.05
C TRP A 220 -33.05 4.28 3.21
N HIS A 221 -31.77 4.41 2.83
CA HIS A 221 -31.02 5.66 2.93
C HIS A 221 -31.51 6.76 1.97
N ILE A 222 -32.16 6.40 0.86
CA ILE A 222 -32.83 7.35 -0.03
C ILE A 222 -34.11 7.89 0.62
N LEU A 223 -34.90 7.02 1.26
CA LEU A 223 -36.23 7.33 1.76
C LEU A 223 -36.22 7.94 3.17
N VAL A 224 -35.30 7.52 4.03
CA VAL A 224 -35.27 7.87 5.45
C VAL A 224 -34.07 8.76 5.75
N PRO A 225 -34.28 10.02 6.17
CA PRO A 225 -33.16 10.88 6.57
C PRO A 225 -32.50 10.35 7.85
N PRO A 226 -31.23 10.73 8.13
CA PRO A 226 -30.55 10.29 9.34
C PRO A 226 -31.36 10.58 10.61
N LEU A 227 -31.49 9.57 11.47
CA LEU A 227 -32.23 9.66 12.72
C LEU A 227 -31.54 10.64 13.69
N ASN A 228 -32.31 11.19 14.64
CA ASN A 228 -31.78 12.20 15.58
C ASN A 228 -30.65 11.68 16.46
N TRP A 229 -30.60 10.39 16.78
CA TRP A 229 -29.46 9.82 17.51
C TRP A 229 -28.19 9.79 16.65
N VAL A 230 -28.30 9.50 15.34
CA VAL A 230 -27.17 9.53 14.40
C VAL A 230 -26.61 10.95 14.33
N LYS A 231 -27.48 11.95 14.19
CA LYS A 231 -27.09 13.38 14.17
C LYS A 231 -26.38 13.86 15.45
N ARG A 232 -26.60 13.18 16.58
CA ARG A 232 -25.96 13.51 17.87
C ARG A 232 -24.58 12.86 18.05
N VAL A 233 -24.33 11.75 17.37
CA VAL A 233 -23.12 10.94 17.55
C VAL A 233 -22.13 11.15 16.40
N PHE A 234 -22.63 11.27 15.17
CA PHE A 234 -21.81 11.42 13.97
C PHE A 234 -21.60 12.87 13.60
N MET A 235 -20.47 13.12 12.94
CA MET A 235 -20.06 14.45 12.52
C MET A 235 -20.30 14.62 11.03
N PHE A 236 -21.15 15.59 10.71
CA PHE A 236 -21.50 15.96 9.34
C PHE A 236 -20.60 17.12 8.89
N SER A 237 -19.39 16.76 8.46
CA SER A 237 -18.39 17.65 7.86
C SER A 237 -17.57 16.87 6.81
N GLY A 238 -16.89 17.59 5.91
CA GLY A 238 -16.02 16.96 4.91
C GLY A 238 -14.96 16.04 5.54
N ASP A 239 -14.20 16.53 6.53
CA ASP A 239 -13.21 15.73 7.25
C ASP A 239 -13.85 14.55 8.03
N GLY A 240 -15.04 14.75 8.60
CA GLY A 240 -15.75 13.70 9.35
C GLY A 240 -16.17 12.53 8.44
N ILE A 241 -16.86 12.82 7.34
CA ILE A 241 -17.34 11.80 6.39
C ILE A 241 -16.17 11.12 5.68
N LEU A 242 -15.12 11.88 5.32
CA LEU A 242 -13.89 11.34 4.78
C LEU A 242 -13.23 10.37 5.77
N SER A 243 -13.16 10.71 7.06
CA SER A 243 -12.56 9.84 8.07
C SER A 243 -13.28 8.50 8.21
N TYR A 244 -14.62 8.48 8.22
CA TYR A 244 -15.40 7.24 8.27
C TYR A 244 -15.14 6.36 7.04
N SER A 245 -15.01 6.98 5.86
CA SER A 245 -14.71 6.27 4.62
C SER A 245 -13.29 5.70 4.63
N LEU A 246 -12.30 6.44 5.14
CA LEU A 246 -10.91 5.98 5.27
C LEU A 246 -10.80 4.80 6.24
N PHE A 247 -11.51 4.82 7.37
CA PHE A 247 -11.59 3.66 8.26
C PHE A 247 -12.25 2.46 7.59
N GLY A 248 -13.33 2.68 6.84
CA GLY A 248 -14.00 1.62 6.07
C GLY A 248 -13.06 0.97 5.04
N VAL A 249 -12.34 1.77 4.25
CA VAL A 249 -11.36 1.29 3.27
C VAL A 249 -10.18 0.58 3.95
N ALA A 250 -9.71 1.08 5.09
CA ALA A 250 -8.63 0.41 5.85
C ALA A 250 -9.06 -1.00 6.30
N ILE A 251 -10.27 -1.14 6.85
CA ILE A 251 -10.80 -2.45 7.26
C ILE A 251 -10.94 -3.38 6.04
N ALA A 252 -11.49 -2.87 4.93
CA ALA A 252 -11.62 -3.64 3.70
C ALA A 252 -10.26 -4.08 3.14
N ALA A 253 -9.24 -3.23 3.19
CA ALA A 253 -7.90 -3.53 2.69
C ALA A 253 -7.15 -4.51 3.61
N PHE A 254 -7.31 -4.43 4.94
CA PHE A 254 -6.81 -5.48 5.85
C PHE A 254 -7.50 -6.83 5.61
N ALA A 255 -8.82 -6.81 5.41
CA ALA A 255 -9.57 -8.01 5.07
C ALA A 255 -9.12 -8.60 3.72
N ALA A 256 -8.96 -7.77 2.68
CA ALA A 256 -8.47 -8.19 1.37
C ALA A 256 -7.04 -8.76 1.43
N SER A 257 -6.15 -8.13 2.21
CA SER A 257 -4.80 -8.63 2.47
C SER A 257 -4.83 -10.02 3.09
N TYR A 258 -5.67 -10.23 4.11
CA TYR A 258 -5.79 -11.52 4.78
C TYR A 258 -6.39 -12.57 3.83
N TYR A 259 -7.48 -12.23 3.13
CA TYR A 259 -8.14 -13.11 2.16
C TYR A 259 -7.17 -13.54 1.05
N CYS A 260 -6.43 -12.60 0.49
CA CYS A 260 -5.39 -12.87 -0.50
C CYS A 260 -4.27 -13.75 0.07
N GLY A 261 -3.84 -13.53 1.31
CA GLY A 261 -2.76 -14.29 1.92
C GLY A 261 -3.07 -15.78 2.10
N PHE A 262 -4.31 -16.12 2.46
CA PHE A 262 -4.64 -17.46 2.97
C PHE A 262 -5.72 -18.21 2.20
N ASN A 263 -6.68 -17.53 1.58
CA ASN A 263 -7.80 -18.21 0.93
C ASN A 263 -7.34 -18.84 -0.40
N THR A 264 -7.73 -20.09 -0.64
CA THR A 264 -7.39 -20.84 -1.85
C THR A 264 -8.53 -20.95 -2.84
N LEU A 265 -9.74 -20.54 -2.47
CA LEU A 265 -10.92 -20.55 -3.34
C LEU A 265 -10.96 -19.28 -4.21
N ALA A 266 -11.06 -18.10 -3.60
CA ALA A 266 -11.11 -16.83 -4.31
C ALA A 266 -9.74 -16.32 -4.77
N TYR A 267 -8.67 -16.94 -4.26
CA TYR A 267 -7.32 -16.78 -4.81
C TYR A 267 -6.75 -18.19 -5.07
N PRO A 268 -7.08 -18.81 -6.22
CA PRO A 268 -6.56 -20.12 -6.60
C PRO A 268 -5.03 -20.18 -6.57
N VAL A 269 -4.47 -21.30 -6.11
CA VAL A 269 -3.02 -21.47 -5.98
C VAL A 269 -2.31 -21.51 -7.34
N GLU A 270 -3.02 -21.96 -8.37
CA GLU A 270 -2.56 -22.04 -9.76
C GLU A 270 -2.36 -20.64 -10.37
N PHE A 271 -3.17 -19.66 -9.94
CA PHE A 271 -3.11 -18.30 -10.47
C PHE A 271 -2.26 -17.36 -9.61
N TYR A 272 -2.29 -17.51 -8.29
CA TYR A 272 -1.64 -16.57 -7.36
C TYR A 272 -0.41 -17.13 -6.65
N GLY A 273 -0.19 -18.45 -6.71
CA GLY A 273 0.85 -19.15 -5.99
C GLY A 273 0.34 -19.69 -4.63
N PRO A 274 1.19 -20.42 -3.90
CA PRO A 274 0.80 -21.04 -2.64
C PRO A 274 0.40 -20.00 -1.58
N THR A 275 -0.30 -20.48 -0.56
CA THR A 275 -0.70 -19.67 0.59
C THR A 275 0.52 -19.15 1.35
N LEU A 276 0.38 -17.98 1.94
CA LEU A 276 1.46 -17.30 2.65
C LEU A 276 1.41 -17.60 4.15
N GLU A 277 2.51 -17.28 4.83
CA GLU A 277 2.55 -17.15 6.28
C GLU A 277 2.76 -15.70 6.68
N LEU A 278 2.21 -15.30 7.83
CA LEU A 278 2.39 -13.96 8.39
C LEU A 278 3.55 -13.97 9.37
N LYS A 279 4.61 -13.21 9.07
CA LYS A 279 5.70 -12.99 10.00
C LYS A 279 5.42 -11.74 10.83
N SER A 280 5.22 -11.93 12.13
CA SER A 280 5.14 -10.82 13.09
C SER A 280 6.55 -10.31 13.39
N SER A 281 6.96 -9.26 12.68
CA SER A 281 8.21 -8.53 12.92
C SER A 281 7.91 -7.07 13.21
N PHE A 282 8.94 -6.20 13.27
CA PHE A 282 8.75 -4.76 13.45
C PHE A 282 7.74 -4.19 12.44
N LEU A 283 7.85 -4.63 11.18
CA LEU A 283 6.79 -4.50 10.18
C LEU A 283 6.23 -5.91 9.92
N PRO A 284 4.94 -6.16 10.21
CA PRO A 284 4.30 -7.42 9.81
C PRO A 284 4.26 -7.54 8.29
N TYR A 285 4.62 -8.71 7.78
CA TYR A 285 4.58 -9.00 6.35
C TYR A 285 4.24 -10.46 6.08
N TYR A 286 3.65 -10.69 4.91
CA TYR A 286 3.37 -12.02 4.38
C TYR A 286 4.56 -12.52 3.56
N PHE A 287 4.90 -13.79 3.71
CA PHE A 287 5.95 -14.44 2.93
C PHE A 287 5.52 -15.83 2.49
N ASP A 288 6.12 -16.32 1.40
CA ASP A 288 5.95 -17.70 0.95
C ASP A 288 6.88 -18.60 1.77
N PRO A 289 6.35 -19.54 2.57
CA PRO A 289 7.19 -20.41 3.40
C PRO A 289 8.00 -21.43 2.59
N ASN A 290 7.62 -21.68 1.34
CA ASN A 290 8.25 -22.68 0.49
C ASN A 290 9.27 -22.09 -0.49
N ASP A 291 9.47 -20.77 -0.49
CA ASP A 291 10.29 -20.05 -1.46
C ASP A 291 10.04 -20.55 -2.90
N SER A 292 8.76 -20.54 -3.32
CA SER A 292 8.32 -21.20 -4.56
C SER A 292 8.90 -20.60 -5.85
N LEU A 293 9.57 -19.46 -5.74
CA LEU A 293 10.27 -18.80 -6.83
C LEU A 293 11.76 -18.70 -6.47
N ALA A 294 12.63 -19.09 -7.42
CA ALA A 294 14.08 -18.95 -7.28
C ALA A 294 14.54 -17.48 -7.17
N GLY A 295 13.69 -16.53 -7.58
CA GLY A 295 13.87 -15.10 -7.37
C GLY A 295 12.57 -14.33 -7.62
N GLY A 296 12.39 -13.24 -6.88
CA GLY A 296 11.17 -12.44 -6.93
C GLY A 296 10.12 -12.87 -5.89
N TYR A 297 8.88 -12.45 -6.10
CA TYR A 297 7.76 -12.72 -5.21
C TYR A 297 6.55 -13.14 -6.03
N THR A 298 5.75 -14.07 -5.50
CA THR A 298 4.51 -14.50 -6.13
C THR A 298 3.51 -13.34 -6.21
N SER A 299 2.58 -13.39 -7.15
CA SER A 299 1.48 -12.42 -7.24
C SER A 299 0.70 -12.30 -5.93
N ARG A 300 0.48 -13.43 -5.21
CA ARG A 300 -0.13 -13.42 -3.88
C ARG A 300 0.67 -12.59 -2.88
N THR A 301 2.00 -12.75 -2.86
CA THR A 301 2.90 -12.03 -1.95
C THR A 301 2.85 -10.52 -2.20
N TRP A 302 2.88 -10.11 -3.46
CA TRP A 302 2.74 -8.71 -3.84
C TRP A 302 1.41 -8.12 -3.39
N LEU A 303 0.30 -8.78 -3.72
CA LEU A 303 -1.05 -8.30 -3.42
C LEU A 303 -1.30 -8.21 -1.91
N ALA A 304 -1.00 -9.27 -1.16
CA ALA A 304 -1.23 -9.31 0.29
C ALA A 304 -0.46 -8.18 1.00
N ASN A 305 0.86 -8.08 0.78
CA ASN A 305 1.67 -7.06 1.44
C ASN A 305 1.31 -5.64 1.01
N THR A 306 1.05 -5.40 -0.29
CA THR A 306 0.68 -4.06 -0.77
C THR A 306 -0.62 -3.59 -0.13
N HIS A 307 -1.65 -4.45 -0.08
CA HIS A 307 -2.91 -4.11 0.56
C HIS A 307 -2.76 -3.94 2.08
N PHE A 308 -1.92 -4.74 2.74
CA PHE A 308 -1.63 -4.58 4.17
C PHE A 308 -1.05 -3.19 4.49
N TYR A 309 -0.03 -2.76 3.76
CA TYR A 309 0.61 -1.47 4.01
C TYR A 309 -0.27 -0.29 3.57
N LEU A 310 -1.03 -0.41 2.48
CA LEU A 310 -2.03 0.59 2.12
C LEU A 310 -3.12 0.70 3.19
N ALA A 311 -3.60 -0.42 3.74
CA ALA A 311 -4.58 -0.44 4.82
C ALA A 311 -4.06 0.30 6.06
N PHE A 312 -2.79 0.08 6.41
CA PHE A 312 -2.12 0.82 7.48
C PHE A 312 -2.18 2.33 7.20
N PHE A 313 -1.70 2.80 6.04
CA PHE A 313 -1.73 4.25 5.74
C PHE A 313 -3.14 4.84 5.65
N PHE A 314 -4.13 4.09 5.15
CA PHE A 314 -5.54 4.51 5.20
C PHE A 314 -6.06 4.64 6.62
N LEU A 315 -5.66 3.75 7.53
CA LEU A 315 -5.99 3.85 8.95
C LEU A 315 -5.40 5.12 9.56
N GLN A 316 -4.12 5.45 9.30
CA GLN A 316 -3.55 6.72 9.77
C GLN A 316 -4.23 7.95 9.15
N GLY A 317 -4.58 7.89 7.87
CA GLY A 317 -5.36 8.94 7.21
C GLY A 317 -6.72 9.15 7.89
N GLY A 318 -7.42 8.06 8.22
CA GLY A 318 -8.67 8.10 8.98
C GLY A 318 -8.48 8.77 10.35
N LEU A 319 -7.46 8.36 11.11
CA LEU A 319 -7.14 8.96 12.42
C LEU A 319 -6.84 10.46 12.30
N TRP A 320 -6.06 10.85 11.29
CA TRP A 320 -5.71 12.24 11.02
C TRP A 320 -6.95 13.09 10.75
N HIS A 321 -7.79 12.69 9.80
CA HIS A 321 -8.99 13.45 9.44
C HIS A 321 -10.05 13.44 10.56
N PHE A 322 -10.18 12.33 11.30
CA PHE A 322 -11.09 12.25 12.44
C PHE A 322 -10.72 13.25 13.53
N GLN A 323 -9.44 13.32 13.91
CA GLN A 323 -8.95 14.28 14.92
C GLN A 323 -9.16 15.73 14.47
N ARG A 324 -8.91 16.04 13.19
CA ARG A 324 -9.19 17.37 12.62
C ARG A 324 -10.67 17.71 12.70
N ALA A 325 -11.54 16.76 12.33
CA ALA A 325 -12.97 16.96 12.39
C ALA A 325 -13.45 17.20 13.83
N MET A 326 -12.81 16.54 14.82
CA MET A 326 -13.06 16.74 16.26
C MET A 326 -12.54 18.08 16.80
N GLY A 327 -11.77 18.81 16.01
CA GLY A 327 -11.26 20.13 16.37
C GLY A 327 -9.82 20.15 16.89
N PHE A 328 -9.06 19.08 16.72
CA PHE A 328 -7.65 19.04 17.11
C PHE A 328 -6.79 19.94 16.21
N ASN A 329 -6.03 20.85 16.82
CA ASN A 329 -5.17 21.80 16.10
C ASN A 329 -3.71 21.35 16.11
N PHE A 330 -3.29 20.65 15.05
CA PHE A 330 -1.92 20.17 14.89
C PHE A 330 -0.88 21.30 14.86
N SER A 331 -1.20 22.47 14.30
CA SER A 331 -0.27 23.60 14.26
C SER A 331 0.06 24.09 15.66
N GLN A 332 -0.92 24.13 16.55
CA GLN A 332 -0.71 24.48 17.95
C GLN A 332 0.15 23.43 18.66
N THR A 333 -0.09 22.14 18.43
CA THR A 333 0.74 21.07 19.00
C THR A 333 2.20 21.17 18.55
N VAL A 334 2.44 21.42 17.26
CA VAL A 334 3.79 21.59 16.73
C VAL A 334 4.45 22.84 17.28
N GLN A 335 3.73 23.96 17.39
CA GLN A 335 4.24 25.19 17.99
C GLN A 335 4.63 24.97 19.45
N ASN A 336 3.78 24.31 20.24
CA ASN A 336 4.07 23.97 21.63
C ASN A 336 5.29 23.05 21.75
N TRP A 337 5.41 22.05 20.86
CA TRP A 337 6.58 21.17 20.83
C TRP A 337 7.87 21.92 20.48
N GLN A 338 7.83 22.81 19.48
CA GLN A 338 8.97 23.65 19.10
C GLN A 338 9.38 24.60 20.25
N GLN A 339 8.40 25.20 20.92
CA GLN A 339 8.63 26.04 22.10
C GLN A 339 9.28 25.23 23.23
N ASN A 340 8.74 24.06 23.56
CA ASN A 340 9.30 23.19 24.59
C ASN A 340 10.74 22.76 24.28
N ILE A 341 11.05 22.46 23.01
CA ILE A 341 12.43 22.15 22.60
C ILE A 341 13.34 23.36 22.74
N ALA A 342 12.89 24.55 22.33
CA ALA A 342 13.66 25.77 22.46
C ALA A 342 13.94 26.12 23.94
N GLU A 343 12.95 25.94 24.81
CA GLU A 343 13.10 26.12 26.26
C GLU A 343 14.10 25.13 26.86
N VAL A 344 14.01 23.85 26.49
CA VAL A 344 14.94 22.80 26.93
C VAL A 344 16.36 23.04 26.41
N SER A 345 16.53 23.48 25.17
CA SER A 345 17.84 23.80 24.62
C SER A 345 18.49 25.01 25.29
N ASN A 346 17.68 26.00 25.70
CA ASN A 346 18.15 27.20 26.38
C ASN A 346 18.40 26.98 27.88
N ASN A 347 17.80 25.95 28.48
CA ASN A 347 17.97 25.59 29.89
C ASN A 347 18.10 24.06 30.06
N PRO A 348 19.28 23.48 29.85
CA PRO A 348 19.48 22.02 29.86
C PRO A 348 19.20 21.35 31.23
N THR A 349 19.07 22.13 32.31
CA THR A 349 18.67 21.65 33.64
C THR A 349 17.17 21.35 33.75
N LEU A 350 16.33 21.84 32.82
CA LEU A 350 14.88 21.56 32.78
C LEU A 350 14.57 20.08 32.53
N ILE A 351 15.43 19.36 31.81
CA ILE A 351 15.26 17.91 31.54
C ILE A 351 15.25 17.10 32.85
N TYR A 352 15.95 17.58 33.87
CA TYR A 352 16.06 16.94 35.19
C TYR A 352 15.09 17.52 36.23
N GLN A 353 14.38 18.60 35.88
CA GLN A 353 13.31 19.14 36.71
C GLN A 353 12.01 18.45 36.29
N ASN A 354 11.62 17.42 37.03
CA ASN A 354 10.30 16.83 36.88
C ASN A 354 9.24 17.93 37.13
N PRO A 355 8.44 18.36 36.13
CA PRO A 355 7.44 19.40 36.33
C PRO A 355 6.32 18.93 37.28
N PHE A 356 6.20 17.63 37.50
CA PHE A 356 5.43 17.06 38.59
C PHE A 356 6.25 17.09 39.88
N ARG A 357 6.26 18.24 40.57
CA ARG A 357 6.16 18.14 42.03
C ARG A 357 4.79 17.54 42.30
N SER A 358 4.74 16.26 42.64
CA SER A 358 3.61 15.71 43.35
C SER A 358 3.53 16.45 44.69
N GLU A 359 2.82 17.57 44.71
CA GLU A 359 2.36 18.15 45.96
C GLU A 359 1.43 17.12 46.59
N PRO A 360 1.64 16.72 47.86
CA PRO A 360 0.67 15.90 48.54
C PRO A 360 -0.64 16.68 48.57
N GLN A 361 -1.63 16.24 47.80
CA GLN A 361 -2.97 16.80 47.95
C GLN A 361 -3.38 16.62 49.41
N PRO A 362 -4.00 17.62 50.05
CA PRO A 362 -4.61 17.39 51.35
C PRO A 362 -5.60 16.26 51.14
N LEU A 363 -5.42 15.17 51.89
CA LEU A 363 -6.35 14.06 51.95
C LEU A 363 -7.76 14.64 52.09
N LEU A 364 -8.55 14.61 51.01
CA LEU A 364 -9.99 14.58 51.16
C LEU A 364 -10.23 13.38 52.08
N ALA A 365 -10.67 13.67 53.30
CA ALA A 365 -10.98 12.67 54.29
C ALA A 365 -12.14 11.82 53.78
N VAL A 366 -11.84 10.88 52.89
CA VAL A 366 -12.70 9.74 52.62
C VAL A 366 -12.65 8.92 53.90
N LYS A 367 -13.64 9.17 54.77
CA LYS A 367 -13.92 8.32 55.93
C LYS A 367 -14.33 6.95 55.42
N TYR A 368 -13.38 6.09 55.14
CA TYR A 368 -13.61 4.66 55.27
C TYR A 368 -13.54 4.35 56.76
N GLU A 369 -14.71 4.28 57.40
CA GLU A 369 -14.83 3.65 58.70
C GLU A 369 -14.54 2.16 58.51
N VAL A 370 -13.43 1.69 59.08
CA VAL A 370 -13.06 0.28 59.08
C VAL A 370 -14.04 -0.45 60.00
N PRO A 371 -14.78 -1.47 59.54
CA PRO A 371 -15.58 -2.27 60.44
C PRO A 371 -14.67 -2.91 61.49
N GLN A 372 -14.91 -2.61 62.76
CA GLN A 372 -14.27 -3.32 63.87
C GLN A 372 -14.76 -4.78 63.84
N VAL A 373 -13.88 -5.68 63.43
CA VAL A 373 -14.07 -7.12 63.60
C VAL A 373 -13.03 -7.59 64.61
N ASP A 374 -13.51 -8.10 65.73
CA ASP A 374 -12.68 -8.67 66.79
C ASP A 374 -11.84 -9.86 66.27
N PRO A 375 -10.57 -9.98 66.70
CA PRO A 375 -9.65 -10.97 66.15
C PRO A 375 -9.91 -12.37 66.75
N GLN A 376 -10.14 -13.37 65.89
CA GLN A 376 -9.88 -14.77 66.22
C GLN A 376 -8.43 -15.14 65.85
N PRO A 377 -7.69 -15.87 66.71
CA PRO A 377 -6.28 -16.16 66.47
C PRO A 377 -6.12 -17.44 65.66
N LEU A 378 -5.14 -17.49 64.75
CA LEU A 378 -4.04 -18.46 64.82
C LEU A 378 -3.02 -18.31 63.68
N LEU A 379 -1.76 -18.44 64.11
CA LEU A 379 -0.55 -18.87 63.40
C LEU A 379 0.22 -17.85 62.55
N ARG A 380 1.18 -17.27 63.28
CA ARG A 380 2.38 -16.56 62.87
C ARG A 380 3.21 -17.40 61.88
N GLN A 381 3.51 -16.87 60.70
CA GLN A 381 4.74 -17.22 59.97
C GLN A 381 5.33 -15.94 59.37
N GLU A 382 6.44 -15.50 59.95
CA GLU A 382 7.24 -14.39 59.45
C GLU A 382 7.96 -14.84 58.15
N GLN A 383 7.83 -14.06 57.07
CA GLN A 383 8.75 -14.14 55.93
C GLN A 383 9.35 -12.75 55.65
N PRO A 384 10.67 -12.64 55.42
CA PRO A 384 11.34 -11.37 55.20
C PRO A 384 11.12 -10.84 53.78
N PHE A 385 11.09 -9.51 53.70
CA PHE A 385 10.83 -8.69 52.52
C PHE A 385 12.05 -8.64 51.59
N ALA A 386 12.20 -9.61 50.69
CA ALA A 386 13.09 -9.51 49.55
C ALA A 386 12.63 -10.47 48.45
N ASP A 387 11.76 -10.02 47.53
CA ASP A 387 11.55 -10.63 46.22
C ASP A 387 10.56 -9.80 45.38
N TYR A 388 11.05 -8.85 44.58
CA TYR A 388 10.37 -8.39 43.35
C TYR A 388 11.42 -7.95 42.30
N LEU A 389 12.22 -8.90 41.84
CA LEU A 389 12.99 -8.79 40.60
C LEU A 389 13.00 -10.20 39.96
N TYR A 390 12.28 -10.32 38.84
CA TYR A 390 12.28 -11.42 37.86
C TYR A 390 12.92 -12.77 38.28
N CYS A 391 12.09 -13.74 38.67
CA CYS A 391 12.52 -15.13 38.88
C CYS A 391 12.41 -15.96 37.58
N ARG A 392 13.52 -16.59 37.18
CA ARG A 392 13.59 -17.63 36.13
C ARG A 392 12.71 -18.81 36.53
N SER A 393 11.86 -19.31 35.62
CA SER A 393 11.01 -20.49 35.87
C SER A 393 11.85 -21.70 36.27
N GLN A 394 11.63 -22.23 37.48
CA GLN A 394 12.19 -23.50 37.90
C GLN A 394 11.48 -24.64 37.16
N GLY A 395 12.29 -25.57 36.66
CA GLY A 395 11.88 -26.63 35.74
C GLY A 395 10.86 -27.60 36.34
N ILE A 396 9.86 -27.91 35.53
CA ILE A 396 9.04 -29.12 35.70
C ILE A 396 9.93 -30.31 35.31
N LYS A 397 10.05 -31.30 36.19
CA LYS A 397 10.71 -32.59 35.92
C LYS A 397 10.07 -33.24 34.68
N GLN A 398 10.86 -33.44 33.61
CA GLN A 398 10.48 -34.31 32.50
C GLN A 398 10.75 -35.78 32.85
N PRO A 399 9.91 -36.71 32.37
CA PRO A 399 10.08 -38.15 32.60
C PRO A 399 11.29 -38.70 31.83
N ASN A 400 11.91 -39.70 32.43
CA ASN A 400 13.11 -40.39 31.97
C ASN A 400 12.84 -41.14 30.64
N LEU A 401 13.57 -40.79 29.58
CA LEU A 401 13.63 -41.56 28.33
C LEU A 401 15.07 -41.99 28.07
N THR A 402 15.47 -43.05 28.75
CA THR A 402 16.61 -43.87 28.35
C THR A 402 16.21 -44.79 27.21
N ALA A 403 16.97 -44.74 26.12
CA ALA A 403 17.17 -45.77 25.10
C ALA A 403 15.97 -46.19 24.23
N ILE A 404 15.92 -45.65 23.00
CA ILE A 404 15.42 -46.39 21.82
C ILE A 404 16.45 -46.22 20.69
N ASN A 405 17.03 -47.33 20.23
CA ASN A 405 17.80 -47.51 18.99
C ASN A 405 19.15 -46.77 18.81
N GLY A 406 20.04 -46.82 19.80
CA GLY A 406 21.49 -47.02 19.54
C GLY A 406 22.23 -46.06 18.59
N VAL A 407 21.80 -44.82 18.41
CA VAL A 407 22.52 -43.80 17.62
C VAL A 407 22.66 -42.52 18.44
N GLU A 408 23.89 -42.22 18.87
CA GLU A 408 24.28 -40.93 19.46
C GLU A 408 24.26 -39.84 18.37
N ASN A 409 23.31 -38.92 18.45
CA ASN A 409 23.35 -37.68 17.67
C ASN A 409 23.80 -36.53 18.58
N THR A 410 25.05 -36.13 18.43
CA THR A 410 25.66 -34.97 19.08
C THR A 410 24.96 -33.69 18.60
N LEU A 411 24.09 -33.12 19.43
CA LEU A 411 23.48 -31.81 19.17
C LEU A 411 24.44 -30.69 19.61
N TYR A 412 24.67 -29.74 18.71
CA TYR A 412 25.63 -28.65 18.75
C TYR A 412 25.76 -27.92 20.11
N GLN A 413 27.01 -27.73 20.54
CA GLN A 413 27.40 -26.85 21.63
C GLN A 413 27.46 -25.40 21.13
N THR A 414 26.53 -24.55 21.56
CA THR A 414 26.58 -23.11 21.25
C THR A 414 27.36 -22.37 22.34
N THR A 415 28.56 -21.91 22.01
CA THR A 415 29.37 -21.01 22.84
C THR A 415 28.91 -19.58 22.59
N TYR A 416 28.39 -18.89 23.60
CA TYR A 416 28.06 -17.46 23.51
C TYR A 416 29.32 -16.63 23.71
N ASN A 417 29.79 -15.97 22.65
CA ASN A 417 30.75 -14.87 22.76
C ASN A 417 29.98 -13.55 22.68
N THR A 418 30.07 -12.74 23.73
CA THR A 418 29.55 -11.37 23.75
C THR A 418 30.44 -10.49 22.87
N TYR A 419 30.00 -10.22 21.64
CA TYR A 419 30.53 -9.12 20.84
C TYR A 419 29.62 -7.89 20.99
N LYS A 420 30.23 -6.73 21.25
CA LYS A 420 29.56 -5.42 21.18
C LYS A 420 29.38 -5.05 19.71
N ASP A 421 28.17 -5.18 19.19
CA ASP A 421 27.84 -4.61 17.88
C ASP A 421 27.70 -3.09 17.99
N THR A 422 28.51 -2.37 17.21
CA THR A 422 28.38 -0.93 17.02
C THR A 422 27.38 -0.71 15.89
N PHE A 423 26.22 -0.13 16.22
CA PHE A 423 25.18 0.24 15.27
C PHE A 423 25.60 1.48 14.46
N TYR A 424 26.43 1.28 13.43
CA TYR A 424 26.49 2.07 12.20
C TYR A 424 27.58 1.47 11.29
N GLN A 425 27.20 0.95 10.13
CA GLN A 425 28.14 0.57 9.09
C GLN A 425 27.93 1.49 7.89
N VAL A 426 28.95 2.28 7.55
CA VAL A 426 28.95 3.09 6.33
C VAL A 426 28.98 2.11 5.15
N SER A 427 28.01 2.26 4.24
CA SER A 427 27.88 1.43 3.04
C SER A 427 29.13 1.51 2.17
N THR A 428 29.79 0.39 1.93
CA THR A 428 30.73 0.23 0.82
C THR A 428 29.98 0.32 -0.51
N PRO A 429 30.58 0.94 -1.55
CA PRO A 429 29.90 1.06 -2.84
C PRO A 429 29.85 -0.31 -3.51
N VAL A 430 28.65 -0.87 -3.64
CA VAL A 430 28.37 -2.04 -4.47
C VAL A 430 28.00 -1.54 -5.85
N ASP A 431 28.68 -2.06 -6.86
CA ASP A 431 28.49 -1.79 -8.29
C ASP A 431 27.04 -2.07 -8.70
N MET A 432 26.28 -1.01 -8.96
CA MET A 432 24.88 -1.07 -9.39
C MET A 432 24.82 -1.39 -10.88
N LYS A 433 25.03 -2.66 -11.25
CA LYS A 433 24.63 -3.16 -12.57
C LYS A 433 23.82 -4.45 -12.43
N SER A 434 22.59 -4.38 -12.95
CA SER A 434 21.62 -5.46 -13.18
C SER A 434 20.78 -5.97 -11.99
N ARG A 435 19.80 -5.16 -11.58
CA ARG A 435 18.47 -5.66 -11.21
C ARG A 435 17.45 -4.69 -11.82
N PHE A 436 16.49 -5.24 -12.56
CA PHE A 436 15.51 -4.55 -13.42
C PHE A 436 16.05 -4.16 -14.81
N GLY A 437 15.65 -4.94 -15.82
CA GLY A 437 15.95 -4.73 -17.23
C GLY A 437 15.16 -3.58 -17.86
N TYR A 438 15.41 -2.35 -17.42
CA TYR A 438 14.99 -1.16 -18.14
C TYR A 438 16.25 -0.41 -18.61
N GLY A 439 16.36 -0.22 -19.93
CA GLY A 439 17.50 0.42 -20.57
C GLY A 439 17.72 1.83 -20.02
N ALA A 440 18.95 2.10 -19.57
CA ALA A 440 19.37 3.40 -19.08
C ALA A 440 19.43 4.42 -20.23
N ARG A 441 18.62 5.48 -20.16
CA ARG A 441 19.02 6.81 -20.65
C ARG A 441 19.40 7.65 -19.43
N SER A 442 20.58 8.25 -19.50
CA SER A 442 21.25 9.02 -18.45
C SER A 442 20.38 10.16 -17.92
N LEU A 443 20.32 10.25 -16.59
CA LEU A 443 19.49 11.17 -15.80
C LEU A 443 20.36 12.33 -15.26
N GLU A 444 21.12 12.99 -16.13
CA GLU A 444 22.10 14.02 -15.72
C GLU A 444 21.69 15.48 -16.02
N GLU A 445 20.44 15.76 -16.40
CA GLU A 445 20.01 17.13 -16.75
C GLU A 445 18.89 17.73 -15.86
N CYS A 446 18.67 17.23 -14.64
CA CYS A 446 17.55 17.72 -13.79
C CYS A 446 17.92 18.53 -12.54
N TYR A 447 19.18 18.92 -12.32
CA TYR A 447 19.52 19.85 -11.24
C TYR A 447 20.57 20.90 -11.66
N ARG A 448 20.11 21.94 -12.37
CA ARG A 448 20.87 23.20 -12.51
C ARG A 448 20.20 24.26 -11.63
N GLN A 449 20.92 24.76 -10.61
CA GLN A 449 20.47 25.88 -9.76
C GLN A 449 20.41 27.19 -10.56
N PRO A 450 19.49 28.13 -10.27
CA PRO A 450 19.40 29.39 -10.99
C PRO A 450 20.56 30.33 -10.62
N SER A 451 21.26 30.84 -11.63
CA SER A 451 22.25 31.91 -11.49
C SER A 451 21.58 33.23 -11.10
N GLN A 452 21.96 33.80 -9.96
CA GLN A 452 21.58 35.16 -9.58
C GLN A 452 22.28 36.18 -10.49
N THR A 453 21.51 36.90 -11.29
CA THR A 453 21.96 38.09 -12.03
C THR A 453 22.16 39.25 -11.05
N GLY A 454 23.40 39.72 -10.94
CA GLY A 454 23.80 40.82 -10.06
C GLY A 454 23.20 42.17 -10.43
N ILE A 455 22.69 42.86 -9.42
CA ILE A 455 22.44 44.30 -9.42
C ILE A 455 23.65 44.96 -8.74
N ARG A 456 24.29 45.90 -9.43
CA ARG A 456 25.42 46.71 -8.95
C ARG A 456 25.04 47.52 -7.70
N GLN A 457 25.87 47.45 -6.65
CA GLN A 457 26.04 48.52 -5.67
C GLN A 457 27.55 48.78 -5.47
N PRO A 458 28.01 50.04 -5.33
CA PRO A 458 29.43 50.37 -5.25
C PRO A 458 29.95 50.37 -3.80
N ASN A 459 31.18 49.87 -3.69
CA ASN A 459 32.20 49.97 -2.62
C ASN A 459 31.91 50.90 -1.43
N LEU A 460 32.04 50.35 -0.22
CA LEU A 460 32.60 51.05 0.94
C LEU A 460 33.48 50.09 1.79
N THR A 461 34.75 50.47 1.83
CA THR A 461 35.89 50.18 2.72
C THR A 461 35.69 49.42 4.04
N ALA A 462 36.66 48.54 4.30
CA ALA A 462 36.93 47.76 5.52
C ALA A 462 37.41 48.59 6.72
N ILE A 463 37.11 48.13 7.94
CA ILE A 463 37.90 48.37 9.17
C ILE A 463 37.81 47.14 10.13
N ASN A 464 38.97 46.50 10.31
CA ASN A 464 39.61 45.83 11.48
C ASN A 464 38.86 45.04 12.58
N GLY A 465 39.42 43.85 12.84
CA GLY A 465 39.79 43.30 14.17
C GLY A 465 38.87 42.21 14.74
N VAL A 466 39.26 41.11 15.41
CA VAL A 466 40.52 40.55 15.92
C VAL A 466 40.26 39.05 16.26
N GLU A 467 41.15 38.16 15.82
CA GLU A 467 41.71 36.89 16.39
C GLU A 467 40.94 35.68 17.00
N ASN A 468 41.61 34.52 16.77
CA ASN A 468 41.79 33.28 17.57
C ASN A 468 40.87 32.06 17.34
N THR A 469 41.32 30.79 17.24
CA THR A 469 42.62 30.10 17.05
C THR A 469 42.27 28.64 16.71
N LEU A 470 43.02 28.00 15.80
CA LEU A 470 42.94 26.56 15.48
C LEU A 470 43.95 25.77 16.32
N TYR A 471 43.55 24.61 16.85
CA TYR A 471 44.47 23.59 17.35
C TYR A 471 44.35 22.31 16.54
N GLN A 472 45.50 21.80 16.11
CA GLN A 472 45.71 20.59 15.34
C GLN A 472 46.44 19.57 16.23
N THR A 473 46.13 18.28 16.14
CA THR A 473 46.97 17.24 16.76
C THR A 473 46.99 15.98 15.90
N THR A 474 48.20 15.59 15.53
CA THR A 474 48.61 14.47 14.68
C THR A 474 48.94 13.25 15.54
N TYR A 475 48.74 12.01 15.07
CA TYR A 475 49.50 10.85 15.56
C TYR A 475 49.80 9.80 14.47
N ASN A 476 50.97 9.19 14.63
CA ASN A 476 51.81 8.46 13.66
C ASN A 476 51.46 6.98 13.46
N ALA A 477 51.90 6.44 12.32
CA ALA A 477 51.91 5.03 11.96
C ALA A 477 53.11 4.26 12.54
N TYR A 478 52.94 2.97 12.83
CA TYR A 478 54.01 1.97 12.95
C TYR A 478 53.68 0.72 12.14
N LYS A 479 54.72 0.13 11.53
CA LYS A 479 54.74 -0.99 10.57
C LYS A 479 55.45 -2.19 11.22
N ASP A 480 55.11 -3.42 10.79
CA ASP A 480 55.98 -4.65 10.69
C ASP A 480 55.16 -5.95 10.89
N THR A 481 55.35 -7.12 10.25
CA THR A 481 55.96 -7.59 8.99
C THR A 481 55.51 -9.07 8.70
N PHE A 482 55.36 -9.42 7.41
CA PHE A 482 55.49 -10.72 6.66
C PHE A 482 54.93 -12.10 7.15
N TYR A 483 54.16 -12.82 6.29
CA TYR A 483 54.65 -13.85 5.33
C TYR A 483 53.58 -14.37 4.32
N GLN A 484 54.05 -14.68 3.11
CA GLN A 484 53.49 -15.35 1.90
C GLN A 484 52.82 -16.74 2.15
N ALA A 485 52.12 -17.45 1.25
CA ALA A 485 51.51 -17.28 -0.09
C ALA A 485 50.76 -18.61 -0.43
N SER A 486 49.74 -18.58 -1.29
CA SER A 486 49.60 -19.50 -2.44
C SER A 486 48.38 -19.12 -3.30
N THR A 487 48.64 -18.87 -4.58
CA THR A 487 47.70 -18.73 -5.70
C THR A 487 47.56 -20.10 -6.42
N PRO A 488 46.92 -20.22 -7.60
CA PRO A 488 45.49 -20.52 -7.78
C PRO A 488 45.27 -21.79 -8.64
N VAL A 489 44.02 -22.28 -8.76
CA VAL A 489 43.65 -23.17 -9.87
C VAL A 489 42.59 -22.51 -10.72
N ASP A 490 42.98 -22.29 -11.97
CA ASP A 490 42.22 -21.76 -13.10
C ASP A 490 41.35 -22.85 -13.73
N MET A 491 40.12 -22.50 -14.11
CA MET A 491 39.48 -23.09 -15.30
C MET A 491 38.37 -22.18 -15.82
N LYS A 492 38.73 -21.28 -16.72
CA LYS A 492 37.83 -20.79 -17.78
C LYS A 492 37.44 -21.94 -18.71
N SER A 493 36.14 -22.11 -18.98
CA SER A 493 35.56 -22.00 -20.33
C SER A 493 34.14 -22.56 -20.37
N ARG A 494 33.18 -21.73 -20.82
CA ARG A 494 32.26 -22.10 -21.89
C ARG A 494 31.44 -20.88 -22.36
N PHE A 495 31.61 -20.62 -23.65
CA PHE A 495 30.80 -19.80 -24.54
C PHE A 495 30.91 -18.27 -24.41
N GLY A 496 31.70 -17.70 -25.32
CA GLY A 496 31.60 -16.30 -25.72
C GLY A 496 30.66 -16.14 -26.91
N TYR A 497 30.08 -14.95 -27.02
CA TYR A 497 29.97 -14.19 -28.27
C TYR A 497 30.01 -12.70 -27.91
N SER A 498 30.77 -11.94 -28.71
CA SER A 498 31.13 -10.54 -28.50
C SER A 498 30.06 -9.58 -29.03
N ALA A 499 29.67 -8.60 -28.21
CA ALA A 499 29.05 -7.36 -28.69
C ALA A 499 30.13 -6.28 -28.91
N ARG A 500 30.19 -5.70 -30.10
CA ARG A 500 30.86 -4.43 -30.38
C ARG A 500 29.78 -3.40 -30.74
N SER A 501 29.70 -2.32 -29.99
CA SER A 501 29.04 -1.07 -30.36
C SER A 501 29.80 0.06 -29.68
N LEU A 502 30.45 0.93 -30.45
CA LEU A 502 29.95 2.27 -30.78
C LEU A 502 30.13 3.26 -29.62
N GLU A 503 31.28 3.93 -29.64
CA GLU A 503 31.44 5.26 -29.05
C GLU A 503 32.41 6.04 -29.95
N ASP A 504 32.20 7.35 -29.99
CA ASP A 504 33.01 8.42 -30.60
C ASP A 504 32.46 9.04 -31.89
N CYS A 505 31.56 10.00 -31.69
CA CYS A 505 31.33 11.12 -32.62
C CYS A 505 30.90 12.36 -31.82
N TYR A 506 31.83 13.29 -31.58
CA TYR A 506 31.59 14.73 -31.75
C TYR A 506 32.93 15.47 -31.89
N GLY A 507 33.13 16.08 -33.07
CA GLY A 507 34.27 16.93 -33.41
C GLY A 507 34.09 17.46 -34.84
N GLN A 508 33.49 18.65 -34.94
CA GLN A 508 33.29 19.50 -36.12
C GLN A 508 34.61 19.85 -36.88
N PRO A 509 34.58 20.63 -37.98
CA PRO A 509 33.76 20.55 -39.19
C PRO A 509 34.65 20.67 -40.46
N SER A 510 34.00 20.69 -41.64
CA SER A 510 34.35 21.51 -42.83
C SER A 510 34.55 20.77 -44.16
N GLN A 511 34.04 21.44 -45.19
CA GLN A 511 34.42 21.43 -46.61
C GLN A 511 33.75 20.45 -47.58
N THR A 512 32.76 21.02 -48.29
CA THR A 512 32.66 21.19 -49.75
C THR A 512 32.87 20.01 -50.72
N ALA A 513 31.89 19.91 -51.64
CA ALA A 513 32.06 19.61 -53.08
C ALA A 513 32.43 18.15 -53.43
N GLN A 514 31.99 17.48 -54.51
CA GLN A 514 31.24 17.75 -55.75
C GLN A 514 30.77 16.35 -56.25
N VAL A 515 29.55 16.20 -56.75
CA VAL A 515 29.17 16.06 -58.18
C VAL A 515 29.82 14.88 -58.96
N SER A 516 28.93 14.10 -59.59
CA SER A 516 29.01 13.38 -60.89
C SER A 516 28.51 11.93 -60.75
N ASP A 517 27.29 11.64 -61.18
CA ASP A 517 26.85 11.30 -62.55
C ASP A 517 26.94 9.79 -62.85
N TYR A 518 25.75 9.16 -62.94
CA TYR A 518 25.19 8.25 -63.97
C TYR A 518 26.13 7.45 -64.93
N PRO A 519 25.66 6.42 -65.70
CA PRO A 519 24.31 5.80 -65.80
C PRO A 519 24.25 4.25 -65.99
N ARG A 520 23.01 3.74 -65.96
CA ARG A 520 22.35 2.68 -66.78
C ARG A 520 23.14 1.46 -67.28
N SER A 521 22.55 0.27 -67.10
CA SER A 521 21.88 -0.47 -68.19
C SER A 521 21.08 -1.66 -67.68
N LEU A 522 20.04 -1.99 -68.46
CA LEU A 522 19.06 -3.07 -68.29
C LEU A 522 19.66 -4.43 -68.61
N ASP A 523 19.12 -5.49 -68.00
CA ASP A 523 18.72 -6.69 -68.76
C ASP A 523 17.63 -7.49 -68.03
N THR A 524 16.71 -8.02 -68.82
CA THR A 524 15.45 -8.69 -68.43
C THR A 524 15.49 -10.12 -68.95
N VAL A 525 15.36 -11.18 -68.14
CA VAL A 525 14.88 -12.50 -68.59
C VAL A 525 14.14 -13.29 -67.48
N VAL A 526 12.82 -13.28 -67.62
CA VAL A 526 11.73 -14.29 -67.43
C VAL A 526 12.06 -15.76 -67.05
N TYR A 527 11.29 -16.27 -66.04
CA TYR A 527 10.66 -17.60 -65.74
C TYR A 527 11.46 -18.92 -65.97
N GLU A 528 11.31 -20.00 -65.19
CA GLU A 528 10.07 -20.76 -64.87
C GLU A 528 10.34 -21.83 -63.77
N SER A 529 9.27 -22.34 -63.16
CA SER A 529 9.23 -23.42 -62.14
C SER A 529 9.02 -24.80 -62.80
N PRO A 530 9.38 -25.92 -62.13
CA PRO A 530 8.57 -27.13 -62.29
C PRO A 530 8.17 -27.81 -60.98
N LYS A 531 6.95 -28.36 -61.08
CA LYS A 531 6.19 -29.19 -60.14
C LYS A 531 6.78 -30.59 -59.94
N SER A 532 6.52 -31.17 -58.78
CA SER A 532 5.64 -32.34 -58.61
C SER A 532 5.16 -32.42 -57.17
#